data_AF-A0A2A5BYP0-F1
#
_entry.id   AF-A0A2A5BYP0-F1
#
_cell.length_a   1.000
_cell.length_b   1.000
_cell.length_c   1.000
_cell.angle_alpha   90.00
_cell.angle_beta   90.00
_cell.angle_gamma   90.00
#
_symmetry.space_group_name_H-M   'P 1'
#
loop_
_entity.id
_entity.type
_entity.pdbx_description
1 polymer ?
#
loop_
_entity_poly.entity_id
_entity_poly.type
_entity_poly.pdbx_seq_one_letter_code
_entity_poly.pdbx_strand_id
1 'polypeptide(L)'
;MKGLGQRNVQYINRTNARREPDKVVKPHFKYEGLGLSKATREANYRGLFRYDLELGLVDKIRKAMRDDLVLGDNRFREEIGKTLGRRVIPGKAGRPIKSEA
;
A
#
# COMPACT_ATOMS: atom_id res chain seq x y z
N MET A 1 -11.57 20.12 17.79
CA MET A 1 -11.83 19.06 16.78
C MET A 1 -10.84 19.21 15.63
N LYS A 2 -9.66 18.56 15.70
CA LYS A 2 -8.69 18.58 14.60
C LYS A 2 -9.14 17.56 13.54
N GLY A 3 -9.41 18.04 12.34
CA GLY A 3 -10.02 17.31 11.24
C GLY A 3 -9.32 15.98 10.94
N LEU A 4 -10.14 14.92 10.88
CA LEU A 4 -9.75 13.55 10.53
C LEU A 4 -9.09 13.44 9.14
N GLY A 5 -9.18 14.47 8.29
CA GLY A 5 -8.62 14.49 6.93
C GLY A 5 -7.14 14.83 6.78
N GLN A 6 -6.35 14.90 7.87
CA GLN A 6 -4.90 15.17 7.80
C GLN A 6 -4.00 13.96 8.09
N ARG A 7 -4.56 12.77 8.33
CA ARG A 7 -3.75 11.63 8.83
C ARG A 7 -2.95 10.87 7.76
N ASN A 8 -3.19 11.13 6.47
CA ASN A 8 -2.56 10.38 5.38
C ASN A 8 -1.48 11.14 4.60
N VAL A 9 -1.21 12.40 4.95
CA VAL A 9 -0.19 13.21 4.26
C VAL A 9 1.24 12.76 4.57
N GLN A 10 1.43 11.82 5.49
CA GLN A 10 2.75 11.23 5.81
C GLN A 10 3.20 10.17 4.80
N TYR A 11 2.27 9.56 4.04
CA TYR A 11 2.57 8.42 3.18
C TYR A 11 2.68 8.76 1.68
N ILE A 12 2.53 10.04 1.33
CA ILE A 12 2.65 10.50 -0.06
C ILE A 12 4.11 10.86 -0.38
N ASN A 13 4.56 10.58 -1.61
CA ASN A 13 5.89 10.95 -2.07
C ASN A 13 6.09 12.48 -1.98
N ARG A 14 7.06 12.92 -1.15
CA ARG A 14 7.25 14.34 -0.83
C ARG A 14 7.74 15.16 -2.01
N THR A 15 8.55 14.59 -2.89
CA THR A 15 9.02 15.25 -4.11
C THR A 15 7.85 15.56 -5.06
N ASN A 16 7.01 14.57 -5.34
CA ASN A 16 5.88 14.69 -6.26
C ASN A 16 4.69 15.47 -5.66
N ALA A 17 4.53 15.46 -4.34
CA ALA A 17 3.39 16.09 -3.66
C ALA A 17 3.67 17.48 -3.08
N ARG A 18 4.91 17.75 -2.65
CA ARG A 18 5.29 18.92 -1.83
C ARG A 18 6.53 19.66 -2.31
N ARG A 19 7.06 19.34 -3.51
CA ARG A 19 8.25 19.99 -4.09
C ARG A 19 9.52 19.83 -3.27
N GLU A 20 9.60 18.83 -2.40
CA GLU A 20 10.85 18.56 -1.68
C GLU A 20 11.84 17.91 -2.67
N PRO A 21 12.88 18.64 -3.11
CA PRO A 21 13.80 18.11 -4.10
C PRO A 21 14.54 16.91 -3.53
N ASP A 22 14.55 15.82 -4.29
CA ASP A 22 15.29 14.61 -3.96
C ASP A 22 16.21 14.29 -5.14
N LYS A 23 17.51 14.13 -4.87
CA LYS A 23 18.54 13.91 -5.89
C LYS A 23 18.38 12.58 -6.62
N VAL A 24 17.66 11.61 -6.04
CA VAL A 24 17.43 10.30 -6.67
C VAL A 24 16.08 10.18 -7.37
N VAL A 25 15.15 11.12 -7.16
CA VAL A 25 13.82 11.06 -7.74
C VAL A 25 13.80 11.78 -9.09
N LYS A 26 13.56 11.02 -10.16
CA LYS A 26 13.28 11.56 -11.49
C LYS A 26 11.78 11.43 -11.79
N PRO A 27 11.09 12.52 -12.21
CA PRO A 27 9.69 12.45 -12.61
C PRO A 27 9.50 11.40 -13.72
N HIS A 28 8.54 10.49 -13.51
CA HIS A 28 8.15 9.51 -14.50
C HIS A 28 7.04 10.07 -15.39
N PHE A 29 6.95 9.65 -16.66
CA PHE A 29 5.97 10.19 -17.62
C PHE A 29 4.52 10.15 -17.10
N LYS A 30 4.16 9.12 -16.30
CA LYS A 30 2.84 9.01 -15.67
C LYS A 30 2.55 10.18 -14.70
N TYR A 31 3.55 10.64 -13.95
CA TYR A 31 3.42 11.80 -13.09
C TYR A 31 3.36 13.09 -13.91
N GLU A 32 4.15 13.18 -14.98
CA GLU A 32 4.14 14.33 -15.90
C GLU A 32 2.79 14.47 -16.62
N GLY A 33 2.14 13.36 -16.96
CA GLY A 33 0.81 13.33 -17.52
C GLY A 33 -0.32 13.80 -16.59
N LEU A 34 -0.03 14.05 -15.30
CA LEU A 34 -1.05 14.53 -14.35
C LEU A 34 -1.38 16.02 -14.52
N GLY A 35 -0.73 16.75 -15.44
CA GLY A 35 -1.07 18.14 -15.70
C GLY A 35 0.00 18.89 -16.47
N LEU A 36 -0.41 19.96 -17.16
CA LEU A 36 0.49 20.77 -17.99
C LEU A 36 1.44 21.63 -17.14
N SER A 37 0.93 22.18 -16.03
CA SER A 37 1.74 22.96 -15.10
C SER A 37 2.22 22.10 -13.93
N LYS A 38 3.37 22.48 -13.34
CA LYS A 38 3.88 21.84 -12.12
C LYS A 38 2.86 21.90 -10.98
N ALA A 39 2.18 23.03 -10.79
CA ALA A 39 1.17 23.20 -9.76
C ALA A 39 -0.05 22.28 -9.98
N THR A 40 -0.50 22.13 -11.22
CA THR A 40 -1.59 21.23 -11.60
C THR A 40 -1.22 19.77 -11.35
N ARG A 41 0.00 19.36 -11.73
CA ARG A 41 0.50 17.99 -11.48
C ARG A 41 0.47 17.64 -10.00
N GLU A 42 0.97 18.53 -9.15
CA GLU A 42 1.00 18.31 -7.70
C GLU A 42 -0.40 18.26 -7.09
N ALA A 43 -1.31 19.14 -7.52
CA ALA A 43 -2.68 19.14 -7.06
C ALA A 43 -3.40 17.84 -7.44
N ASN A 44 -3.25 17.40 -8.70
CA ASN A 44 -3.84 16.15 -9.18
C ASN A 44 -3.20 14.93 -8.50
N TYR A 45 -1.88 14.93 -8.30
CA TYR A 45 -1.19 13.87 -7.56
C TYR A 45 -1.69 13.76 -6.12
N ARG A 46 -1.83 14.88 -5.40
CA ARG A 46 -2.44 14.88 -4.05
C ARG A 46 -3.89 14.40 -4.09
N GLY A 47 -4.62 14.74 -5.15
CA GLY A 47 -5.99 14.29 -5.38
C GLY A 47 -6.15 12.77 -5.41
N LEU A 48 -5.15 12.04 -5.92
CA LEU A 48 -5.13 10.57 -5.91
C LEU A 48 -5.19 9.97 -4.50
N PHE A 49 -4.75 10.73 -3.50
CA PHE A 49 -4.68 10.33 -2.09
C PHE A 49 -5.63 11.13 -1.20
N ARG A 50 -6.62 11.84 -1.78
CA ARG A 50 -7.53 12.70 -1.00
C ARG A 50 -8.43 11.91 -0.06
N TYR A 51 -8.70 10.66 -0.40
CA TYR A 51 -9.55 9.77 0.38
C TYR A 51 -8.68 8.94 1.31
N ASP A 52 -9.18 8.76 2.52
CA ASP A 52 -8.53 7.89 3.47
C ASP A 52 -8.52 6.47 2.95
N LEU A 53 -7.36 5.82 3.02
CA LEU A 53 -7.29 4.38 2.88
C LEU A 53 -8.15 3.75 3.98
N GLU A 54 -8.76 2.60 3.68
CA GLU A 54 -9.48 1.81 4.68
C GLU A 54 -8.62 1.66 5.94
N LEU A 55 -9.21 1.91 7.11
CA LEU A 55 -8.55 1.75 8.39
C LEU A 55 -7.91 0.36 8.47
N GLY A 56 -6.59 0.32 8.70
CA GLY A 56 -5.82 -0.92 8.78
C GLY A 56 -5.34 -1.50 7.45
N LEU A 57 -5.69 -0.93 6.28
CA LEU A 57 -5.14 -1.38 4.99
C LEU A 57 -3.63 -1.21 4.92
N VAL A 58 -3.09 -0.10 5.42
CA VAL A 58 -1.64 0.13 5.50
C VAL A 58 -0.97 -0.94 6.35
N ASP A 59 -1.60 -1.35 7.45
CA ASP A 59 -1.05 -2.40 8.32
C ASP A 59 -1.14 -3.78 7.67
N LYS A 60 -2.23 -4.07 6.93
CA LYS A 60 -2.35 -5.27 6.09
C LYS A 60 -1.23 -5.33 5.04
N ILE A 61 -0.97 -4.22 4.34
CA ILE A 61 0.13 -4.10 3.36
C ILE A 61 1.48 -4.35 4.04
N ARG A 62 1.75 -3.67 5.15
CA ARG A 62 3.03 -3.81 5.89
C ARG A 62 3.25 -5.23 6.38
N LYS A 63 2.21 -5.89 6.90
CA LYS A 63 2.29 -7.27 7.36
C LYS A 63 2.57 -8.21 6.19
N ALA A 64 1.82 -8.07 5.09
CA ALA A 64 2.01 -8.89 3.91
C ALA A 64 3.44 -8.77 3.36
N MET A 65 3.96 -7.54 3.22
CA MET A 65 5.31 -7.30 2.73
C MET A 65 6.40 -7.84 3.65
N ARG A 66 6.24 -7.69 4.98
CA ARG A 66 7.22 -8.15 5.97
C ARG A 66 7.31 -9.68 6.01
N ASP A 67 6.16 -10.34 5.95
CA ASP A 67 6.05 -11.78 6.12
C ASP A 67 6.16 -12.53 4.77
N ASP A 68 6.45 -11.83 3.68
CA ASP A 68 6.44 -12.34 2.29
C ASP A 68 5.14 -13.09 1.95
N LEU A 69 4.01 -12.48 2.33
CA LEU A 69 2.65 -12.98 2.11
C LEU A 69 1.89 -12.13 1.09
N VAL A 70 0.81 -12.70 0.56
CA VAL A 70 0.02 -12.06 -0.51
C VAL A 70 -1.12 -11.23 0.07
N LEU A 71 -1.16 -9.96 -0.33
CA LEU A 71 -2.31 -9.08 -0.13
C LEU A 71 -3.39 -9.39 -1.17
N GLY A 72 -4.66 -9.36 -0.77
CA GLY A 72 -5.80 -9.65 -1.64
C GLY A 72 -6.91 -10.36 -0.91
N ASP A 73 -7.97 -10.72 -1.62
CA ASP A 73 -9.01 -11.59 -1.11
C ASP A 73 -8.56 -13.06 -1.05
N ASN A 74 -9.42 -13.93 -0.51
CA ASN A 74 -9.09 -15.35 -0.35
C ASN A 74 -8.86 -16.04 -1.70
N ARG A 75 -9.67 -15.72 -2.71
CA ARG A 75 -9.55 -16.31 -4.04
C ARG A 75 -8.20 -15.98 -4.66
N PHE A 76 -7.81 -14.72 -4.65
CA PHE A 76 -6.54 -14.26 -5.19
C PHE A 76 -5.35 -14.91 -4.47
N ARG A 77 -5.42 -15.01 -3.14
CA ARG A 77 -4.38 -15.69 -2.34
C ARG A 77 -4.27 -17.18 -2.69
N GLU A 78 -5.39 -17.86 -2.90
CA GLU A 78 -5.37 -19.27 -3.32
C GLU A 78 -4.76 -19.44 -4.72
N GLU A 79 -5.16 -18.59 -5.68
CA GLU A 79 -4.62 -18.61 -7.05
C GLU A 79 -3.10 -18.35 -7.06
N ILE A 80 -2.62 -17.36 -6.31
CA ILE A 80 -1.19 -17.07 -6.22
C ILE A 80 -0.45 -18.19 -5.47
N GLY A 81 -1.02 -18.75 -4.41
CA GLY A 81 -0.42 -19.87 -3.68
C GLY A 81 -0.22 -21.09 -4.58
N LYS A 82 -1.21 -21.42 -5.41
CA LYS A 82 -1.12 -22.48 -6.42
C LYS A 82 -0.05 -22.17 -7.47
N THR A 83 -0.05 -20.95 -7.99
CA THR A 83 0.89 -20.50 -9.04
C THR A 83 2.34 -20.53 -8.57
N LEU A 84 2.60 -20.11 -7.33
CA LEU A 84 3.95 -20.08 -6.76
C LEU A 84 4.38 -21.42 -6.14
N GLY A 85 3.47 -22.38 -6.00
CA GLY A 85 3.74 -23.66 -5.32
C GLY A 85 4.14 -23.49 -3.84
N ARG A 86 3.74 -22.37 -3.20
CA ARG A 86 4.08 -22.08 -1.80
C ARG A 86 2.90 -21.52 -1.03
N ARG A 87 2.99 -21.58 0.30
CA ARG A 87 2.03 -20.93 1.18
C ARG A 87 2.21 -19.41 1.13
N VAL A 88 1.11 -18.70 0.93
CA VAL A 88 1.09 -17.22 0.79
C VAL A 88 0.15 -16.53 1.80
N ILE A 89 -0.33 -17.28 2.78
CA ILE A 89 -1.15 -16.80 3.91
C ILE A 89 -0.51 -17.14 5.25
N PRO A 90 -0.85 -16.44 6.35
CA PRO A 90 -0.45 -16.84 7.69
C PRO A 90 -0.99 -18.22 8.03
N GLY A 91 -0.22 -19.01 8.77
CA GLY A 91 -0.62 -20.32 9.24
C GLY A 91 -1.27 -20.18 10.60
N LYS A 92 -1.96 -21.22 11.06
CA LYS A 92 -2.39 -21.27 12.47
C LYS A 92 -1.16 -21.47 13.35
N ALA A 93 -0.85 -20.47 14.16
CA ALA A 93 0.17 -20.59 15.20
C ALA A 93 -0.35 -21.48 16.34
N GLY A 94 0.53 -22.33 16.88
CA GLY A 94 0.22 -23.21 18.00
C GLY A 94 0.50 -24.68 17.70
N ARG A 95 0.78 -25.44 18.76
CA ARG A 95 0.94 -26.89 18.69
C ARG A 95 -0.44 -27.52 18.40
N PRO A 96 -0.56 -28.46 17.45
CA PRO A 96 -1.79 -29.23 17.28
C PRO A 96 -2.19 -29.89 18.61
N ILE A 97 -3.47 -29.79 18.97
CA ILE A 97 -4.02 -30.49 20.14
C ILE A 97 -4.00 -31.99 19.80
N LYS A 98 -3.51 -32.82 20.72
CA LYS A 98 -3.49 -34.28 20.55
C LYS A 98 -4.95 -34.75 20.52
N SER A 99 -5.42 -35.25 19.38
CA SER A 99 -6.70 -35.96 19.34
C SER A 99 -6.53 -37.27 20.11
N GLU A 100 -7.40 -37.52 21.09
CA GLU A 100 -7.53 -38.85 21.68
C GLU A 100 -7.98 -39.82 20.59
N ALA A 101 -7.27 -40.94 20.48
CA ALA A 101 -7.57 -42.06 19.59
C ALA A 101 -8.30 -43.14 20.38
#